data_AF-A0A842N620-F1
#
_entry.id   AF-A0A842N620-F1
#
_cell.length_a   1.000
_cell.length_b   1.000
_cell.length_c   1.000
_cell.angle_alpha   90.00
_cell.angle_beta   90.00
_cell.angle_gamma   90.00
#
_symmetry.space_group_name_H-M   'P 1'
#
loop_
_entity.id
_entity.type
_entity.pdbx_description
1 polymer ?
#
loop_
_entity_poly.entity_id
_entity_poly.type
_entity_poly.pdbx_seq_one_letter_code
_entity_poly.pdbx_strand_id
1 'polypeptide(L)' 'MVNDTNVPVKIPRELYEKIEEKISGTSFVSVEEYIVSKLENEFPAEPVYTKEEEDLIRERLRRLGYIE' A
#
# COMPACT_ATOMS: atom_id res chain seq x y z
N MET A 1 7.89 22.01 -15.66
CA MET A 1 8.69 20.77 -15.47
C MET A 1 7.78 19.77 -14.81
N VAL A 2 7.45 18.67 -15.48
CA VAL A 2 6.66 17.59 -14.89
C VAL A 2 7.61 16.90 -13.92
N ASN A 3 7.37 17.02 -12.61
CA ASN A 3 8.16 16.31 -11.60
C ASN A 3 7.77 14.84 -11.67
N ASP A 4 8.42 14.08 -12.55
CA ASP A 4 8.35 12.61 -12.51
C ASP A 4 9.03 12.17 -11.21
N THR A 5 8.22 11.89 -10.19
CA THR A 5 8.69 11.57 -8.82
C THR A 5 8.88 10.06 -8.69
N ASN A 6 9.18 9.37 -9.79
CA ASN A 6 9.32 7.92 -9.85
C ASN A 6 10.77 7.55 -10.11
N VAL A 7 11.20 6.43 -9.52
CA VAL A 7 12.54 5.86 -9.73
C VAL A 7 12.39 4.57 -10.53
N PRO A 8 13.07 4.43 -11.69
CA PRO A 8 12.97 3.21 -12.50
C PRO A 8 13.65 2.04 -11.79
N VAL A 9 12.95 0.91 -11.67
CA VAL A 9 13.45 -0.33 -11.05
C VAL A 9 13.58 -1.41 -12.12
N LYS A 10 14.72 -2.10 -12.14
CA LYS A 10 14.92 -3.27 -13.00
C LYS A 10 14.60 -4.54 -12.22
N ILE A 11 13.74 -5.38 -12.78
CA ILE A 11 13.43 -6.71 -12.24
C ILE A 11 13.76 -7.80 -13.26
N PRO A 12 14.05 -9.04 -12.81
CA PRO A 12 14.22 -10.17 -13.71
C PRO A 12 12.98 -10.38 -14.59
N ARG A 13 13.19 -10.71 -15.87
CA ARG A 13 12.11 -10.91 -16.83
C ARG A 13 11.14 -12.02 -16.38
N GLU A 14 11.67 -13.10 -15.83
CA GLU A 14 10.87 -14.21 -15.31
C GLU A 14 9.91 -13.77 -14.18
N LEU A 15 10.32 -12.78 -13.38
CA LEU A 15 9.47 -12.25 -12.33
C LEU A 15 8.35 -11.36 -12.90
N TYR A 16 8.69 -10.53 -13.89
CA TYR A 16 7.72 -9.70 -14.60
C TYR A 16 6.62 -10.56 -15.24
N GLU A 17 6.98 -11.64 -15.95
CA GLU A 17 6.03 -12.54 -16.60
C GLU A 17 5.09 -13.22 -15.59
N LYS A 18 5.62 -13.71 -14.47
CA LYS A 18 4.80 -14.28 -13.38
C LYS A 18 3.82 -13.28 -12.79
N ILE A 19 4.22 -12.01 -12.67
CA ILE A 19 3.33 -10.96 -12.17
C ILE A 19 2.26 -10.66 -13.22
N GLU A 20 2.63 -10.56 -14.49
CA GLU A 20 1.70 -10.34 -15.61
C GLU A 20 0.61 -11.42 -15.66
N GLU A 21 0.98 -12.70 -15.56
CA GLU A 21 0.03 -13.81 -15.48
C GLU A 21 -0.88 -13.70 -14.25
N LYS A 22 -0.31 -13.32 -13.10
CA LYS A 22 -1.06 -13.17 -11.84
C LYS A 22 -2.08 -12.03 -11.89
N ILE A 23 -1.77 -10.93 -12.56
CA ILE A 23 -2.65 -9.76 -12.66
C ILE A 23 -3.67 -9.87 -13.79
N SER A 24 -3.48 -10.79 -14.76
CA SER A 24 -4.32 -10.97 -15.96
C SER A 24 -5.81 -11.23 -15.69
N GLY A 25 -6.21 -11.52 -14.44
CA GLY A 25 -7.60 -11.67 -14.01
C GLY A 25 -8.04 -10.69 -12.92
N THR A 26 -7.27 -9.64 -12.68
CA THR A 26 -7.48 -8.70 -11.56
C THR A 26 -7.78 -7.29 -12.08
N SER A 27 -8.09 -6.35 -11.18
CA SER A 27 -8.33 -4.94 -11.53
C SER A 27 -7.05 -4.14 -11.80
N PHE A 28 -5.87 -4.75 -11.70
CA PHE A 28 -4.61 -4.05 -11.97
C PHE A 28 -4.40 -3.87 -13.47
N VAL A 29 -4.10 -2.65 -13.89
CA VAL A 29 -3.94 -2.31 -15.32
C VAL A 29 -2.51 -2.56 -15.81
N SER A 30 -1.54 -2.57 -14.90
CA SER A 30 -0.13 -2.82 -15.23
C SER A 30 0.63 -3.54 -14.12
N VAL A 31 1.73 -4.19 -14.49
CA VAL A 31 2.69 -4.79 -13.55
C VAL A 31 3.28 -3.74 -12.61
N GLU A 32 3.52 -2.53 -13.12
CA GLU A 32 4.02 -1.40 -12.33
C GLU A 32 3.06 -1.02 -11.22
N GLU A 33 1.76 -0.88 -11.52
CA GLU A 33 0.73 -0.55 -10.54
C GLU A 33 0.61 -1.62 -9.44
N TYR A 34 0.71 -2.90 -9.83
CA TYR A 34 0.73 -4.00 -8.88
C TYR A 34 1.95 -3.94 -7.95
N ILE A 35 3.13 -3.66 -8.48
CA ILE A 35 4.37 -3.57 -7.71
C ILE A 35 4.30 -2.37 -6.75
N VAL A 36 3.86 -1.20 -7.22
CA VAL A 36 3.70 -0.01 -6.38
C VAL A 36 2.73 -0.28 -5.25
N SER A 37 1.53 -0.80 -5.53
CA SER A 37 0.53 -1.11 -4.51
C SER A 37 1.05 -2.12 -3.48
N LYS A 38 1.85 -3.11 -3.93
CA LYS A 38 2.46 -4.09 -3.04
C LYS A 38 3.53 -3.46 -2.14
N LEU A 39 4.36 -2.57 -2.70
CA LEU A 39 5.38 -1.85 -1.96
C LEU A 39 4.78 -0.84 -0.98
N GLU A 40 3.70 -0.15 -1.32
CA GLU A 40 2.99 0.74 -0.38
C GLU A 40 2.41 -0.04 0.81
N ASN A 41 1.97 -1.28 0.60
CA ASN A 41 1.52 -2.15 1.69
C ASN A 41 2.68 -2.69 2.54
N GLU A 42 3.84 -2.94 1.94
CA GLU A 42 5.02 -3.48 2.63
C GLU A 42 5.81 -2.40 3.38
N PHE A 43 5.87 -1.20 2.79
CA PHE A 43 6.44 0.01 3.34
C PHE A 43 5.33 1.04 3.51
N PRO A 44 4.37 0.82 4.43
CA PRO A 44 3.40 1.84 4.74
C PRO A 44 4.17 3.10 5.14
N ALA A 45 3.81 4.23 4.53
CA ALA A 45 4.19 5.53 5.07
C ALA A 45 3.87 5.51 6.56
N GLU A 46 4.77 6.07 7.38
CA GLU A 46 4.73 5.98 8.84
C GLU A 46 3.28 5.99 9.36
N PRO A 47 2.94 5.10 10.31
CA PRO A 47 1.57 4.95 10.78
C PRO A 47 1.00 6.34 11.07
N VAL A 48 -0.05 6.69 10.34
CA VAL A 48 -0.70 8.02 10.37
C VAL A 48 -1.11 8.41 11.78
N TYR A 49 -1.22 7.42 12.68
CA TYR A 49 -1.45 7.63 14.09
C TYR A 49 -0.23 7.18 14.88
N THR A 50 0.33 8.13 15.62
CA THR A 50 1.20 7.82 16.75
C THR A 50 0.43 6.95 17.74
N LYS A 51 1.14 6.18 18.58
CA LYS A 51 0.51 5.36 19.64
C LYS A 51 -0.46 6.17 20.52
N GLU A 52 -0.18 7.45 20.72
CA GLU A 52 -1.01 8.38 21.48
C GLU A 52 -2.34 8.68 20.77
N GLU A 53 -2.31 8.84 19.44
CA GLU A 53 -3.52 9.06 18.65
C GLU A 53 -4.39 7.81 18.55
N GLU A 54 -3.79 6.62 18.45
CA GLU A 54 -4.54 5.37 18.55
C GLU A 54 -5.26 5.23 19.91
N ASP A 55 -4.63 5.66 21.01
CA ASP A 55 -5.23 5.58 22.35
C ASP A 55 -6.40 6.57 22.50
N LEU A 56 -6.26 7.78 21.97
CA LEU A 56 -7.34 8.78 21.89
C LEU A 56 -8.53 8.27 21.05
N ILE A 57 -8.26 7.62 19.91
CA ILE A 57 -9.29 7.03 19.07
C ILE A 57 -9.98 5.87 19.79
N ARG A 58 -9.23 4.99 20.48
CA ARG A 58 -9.80 3.91 21.29
C ARG A 58 -10.66 4.44 22.42
N GLU A 59 -10.21 5.47 23.14
CA GLU A 59 -11.00 6.08 24.21
C GLU A 59 -12.30 6.68 23.65
N ARG A 60 -12.23 7.36 22.51
CA ARG A 60 -13.41 7.93 21.84
C ARG A 60 -14.37 6.84 21.36
N LEU A 61 -13.88 5.75 20.78
CA LEU A 61 -14.70 4.62 20.34
C LEU A 61 -15.36 3.90 21.52
N ARG A 62 -14.65 3.77 22.65
CA ARG A 62 -15.17 3.21 23.90
C ARG A 62 -16.27 4.08 24.50
N ARG A 63 -16.08 5.41 24.51
CA ARG A 63 -17.12 6.38 24.92
C ARG A 63 -18.36 6.32 24.03
N LEU A 64 -18.19 6.01 22.75
CA LEU A 64 -19.27 5.89 21.78
C LEU A 64 -19.89 4.49 21.73
N GLY A 65 -19.36 3.52 22.50
CA GLY A 65 -19.91 2.17 22.62
C GLY A 65 -19.63 1.26 21.43
N TYR A 66 -18.65 1.59 20.58
CA TYR A 66 -18.25 0.75 19.44
C TYR A 66 -17.32 -0.40 19.85
N ILE A 67 -16.66 -0.31 21.01
CA ILE A 67 -15.76 -1.31 21.58
C ILE A 67 -15.93 -1.32 23.11
N GLU A 68 -15.90 -2.51 23.75
CA GLU A 68 -15.99 -2.70 25.21
C GLU A 68 -14.62 -2.70 25.91
#